data_AF-K1LS46-F1
#
_entry.id   AF-K1LS46-F1
#
_cell.length_a   1.000
_cell.length_b   1.000
_cell.length_c   1.000
_cell.angle_alpha   90.00
_cell.angle_beta   90.00
_cell.angle_gamma   90.00
#
_symmetry.space_group_name_H-M   'P 1'
#
loop_
_entity.id
_entity.type
_entity.pdbx_description
1 polymer ?
#
loop_
_entity_poly.entity_id
_entity_poly.type
_entity_poly.pdbx_seq_one_letter_code
_entity_poly.pdbx_strand_id
1 'polypeptide(L)'
;MKIAVSIFSFLTILIGTILFMQFQVYSEEVDSAEKGYRYSQEIEIVYRDESLDIRQHFKNLPNEELTIEWPKASINPDCFIENEHSCARLSEDSTKFKAGETRAQSISYVIPLKDGLQSRQLMKNVFATLKNGDVQFSTVHISTEKDVKGQWVTGLPLIGEQNLSLVNYSMFSGEGPVKDLFWQDGDFALQNEMGAVSIYSRTPLKAAFYEKLEKVNFLSNEHLAIVNGTNTDGIDGFRMIFVPNVTVAKVQQNVLLTQLEATYDFGDSPHWLKELLASFLTGTVFGGEKTKEVAATITGQLTDGQLKEWQERLRALEGKTISGELLDKELSEVLDASTKYISMNAQSEKSYPFLYNDPRQLYVNSEKQPAVQVVLKDGEVLYGADILLESIGYDVSIGKHGYYVVSETREFRFPNEPGFYVFNQRRYDTVSLPVKQVAGQYFIEESWLQRLFIVEIEKTEDRINISAP
;
A
#
# COMPACT_ATOMS: atom_id res chain seq x y z
N MET A 1 -26.45 21.69 48.42
CA MET A 1 -25.98 20.28 48.39
C MET A 1 -26.99 19.32 47.75
N LYS A 2 -28.26 19.26 48.19
CA LYS A 2 -29.27 18.33 47.62
C LYS A 2 -29.54 18.50 46.11
N ILE A 3 -29.56 19.74 45.62
CA ILE A 3 -29.80 20.05 44.19
C ILE A 3 -28.62 19.59 43.32
N ALA A 4 -27.38 19.83 43.77
CA ALA A 4 -26.18 19.42 43.04
C ALA A 4 -26.06 17.89 42.94
N VAL A 5 -26.39 17.15 44.02
CA VAL A 5 -26.43 15.69 44.00
C VAL A 5 -27.51 15.17 43.05
N SER A 6 -28.69 15.80 43.03
CA SER A 6 -29.76 15.42 42.11
C SER A 6 -29.40 15.63 40.64
N ILE A 7 -28.72 16.73 40.32
CA ILE A 7 -28.25 17.02 38.95
C ILE A 7 -27.16 16.03 38.54
N PHE A 8 -26.23 15.72 39.45
CA PHE A 8 -25.14 14.79 39.16
C PHE A 8 -25.69 13.37 38.92
N SER A 9 -26.61 12.88 39.76
CA SER A 9 -27.26 11.58 39.55
C SER A 9 -28.04 11.51 38.23
N PHE A 10 -28.73 12.59 37.86
CA PHE A 10 -29.44 12.65 36.57
C PHE A 10 -28.47 12.57 35.37
N LEU A 11 -27.35 13.30 35.43
CA LEU A 11 -26.30 13.25 34.41
C LEU A 11 -25.65 11.86 34.32
N THR A 12 -25.40 11.18 35.45
CA THR A 12 -24.83 9.83 35.43
C THR A 12 -25.78 8.83 34.79
N ILE A 13 -27.09 8.93 35.08
CA ILE A 13 -28.11 8.07 34.45
C ILE A 13 -28.21 8.35 32.96
N LEU A 14 -28.20 9.63 32.56
CA LEU A 14 -28.27 10.03 31.15
C LEU A 14 -27.06 9.50 30.36
N ILE A 15 -25.84 9.68 30.88
CA ILE A 15 -24.61 9.20 30.26
C ILE A 15 -24.60 7.66 30.22
N GLY A 16 -25.00 7.00 31.30
CA GLY A 16 -25.09 5.53 31.34
C GLY A 16 -26.09 4.97 30.32
N THR A 17 -27.22 5.65 30.11
CA THR A 17 -28.23 5.26 29.13
C THR A 17 -27.72 5.46 27.70
N ILE A 18 -27.04 6.58 27.43
CA ILE A 18 -26.43 6.84 26.12
C ILE A 18 -25.32 5.82 25.82
N LEU A 19 -24.45 5.52 26.78
CA LEU A 19 -23.40 4.52 26.63
C LEU A 19 -23.96 3.11 26.41
N PHE A 20 -25.05 2.75 27.09
CA PHE A 20 -25.72 1.47 26.88
C PHE A 20 -26.37 1.38 25.48
N MET A 21 -27.00 2.45 25.02
CA MET A 21 -27.56 2.51 23.66
C MET A 21 -26.46 2.47 22.60
N GLN A 22 -25.34 3.17 22.81
CA GLN A 22 -24.16 3.07 21.94
C GLN A 22 -23.59 1.66 21.94
N PHE A 23 -23.48 1.01 23.10
CA PHE A 23 -23.01 -0.37 23.19
C PHE A 23 -23.94 -1.35 22.46
N GLN A 24 -25.27 -1.19 22.60
CA GLN A 24 -26.27 -2.00 21.89
C GLN A 24 -26.17 -1.81 20.37
N VAL A 25 -26.17 -0.56 19.89
CA VAL A 25 -26.06 -0.25 18.45
C VAL A 25 -24.73 -0.75 17.90
N TYR A 26 -23.61 -0.54 18.60
CA TYR A 26 -22.30 -1.05 18.19
C TYR A 26 -22.26 -2.59 18.21
N SER A 27 -22.92 -3.23 19.16
CA SER A 27 -23.02 -4.70 19.21
C SER A 27 -23.89 -5.29 18.11
N GLU A 28 -24.96 -4.58 17.70
CA GLU A 28 -25.81 -4.97 16.58
C GLU A 28 -25.15 -4.67 15.22
N GLU A 29 -24.39 -3.57 15.09
CA GLU A 29 -23.62 -3.26 13.88
C GLU A 29 -22.50 -4.29 13.65
N VAL A 30 -21.83 -4.75 14.72
CA VAL A 30 -20.83 -5.84 14.66
C VAL A 30 -21.46 -7.18 14.26
N ASP A 31 -22.74 -7.39 14.56
CA ASP A 31 -23.49 -8.59 14.15
C ASP A 31 -24.10 -8.50 12.74
N SER A 32 -24.10 -7.30 12.13
CA SER A 32 -24.72 -7.03 10.81
C SER A 32 -23.76 -7.08 9.61
N ALA A 33 -22.44 -7.08 9.85
CA ALA A 33 -21.48 -7.53 8.83
C ALA A 33 -21.58 -9.06 8.75
N GLU A 34 -21.81 -9.64 7.57
CA GLU A 34 -21.85 -11.11 7.36
C GLU A 34 -20.69 -11.76 8.13
N LYS A 35 -20.99 -12.45 9.24
CA LYS A 35 -19.97 -13.02 10.14
C LYS A 35 -19.10 -14.00 9.36
N GLY A 36 -17.88 -13.59 9.02
CA GLY A 36 -16.89 -14.48 8.45
C GLY A 36 -16.59 -15.63 9.41
N TYR A 37 -16.36 -16.83 8.88
CA TYR A 37 -16.00 -18.01 9.66
C TYR A 37 -14.65 -18.55 9.23
N ARG A 38 -14.02 -19.34 10.10
CA ARG A 38 -12.67 -19.85 9.88
C ARG A 38 -12.69 -21.36 9.65
N TYR A 39 -11.93 -21.82 8.68
CA TYR A 39 -11.82 -23.25 8.38
C TYR A 39 -10.40 -23.64 7.98
N SER A 40 -10.10 -24.93 7.98
CA SER A 40 -8.86 -25.47 7.39
C SER A 40 -9.18 -26.39 6.23
N GLN A 41 -8.22 -26.57 5.33
CA GLN A 41 -8.39 -27.36 4.13
C GLN A 41 -7.21 -28.29 3.85
N GLU A 42 -7.53 -29.43 3.28
CA GLU A 42 -6.59 -30.39 2.74
C GLU A 42 -6.98 -30.68 1.30
N ILE A 43 -6.01 -30.59 0.40
CA ILE A 43 -6.24 -30.64 -1.04
C ILE A 43 -5.37 -31.75 -1.61
N GLU A 44 -5.99 -32.73 -2.25
CA GLU A 44 -5.29 -33.77 -3.01
C GLU A 44 -5.43 -33.49 -4.50
N ILE A 45 -4.31 -33.54 -5.21
CA ILE A 45 -4.24 -33.30 -6.64
C ILE A 45 -3.55 -34.49 -7.28
N VAL A 46 -4.24 -35.12 -8.22
CA VAL A 46 -3.67 -36.17 -9.05
C VAL A 46 -3.66 -35.69 -10.50
N TYR A 47 -2.48 -35.51 -11.06
CA TYR A 47 -2.34 -35.23 -12.47
C TYR A 47 -2.55 -36.52 -13.28
N ARG A 48 -3.44 -36.45 -14.28
CA ARG A 48 -3.68 -37.51 -15.27
C ARG A 48 -3.73 -36.89 -16.65
N ASP A 49 -2.71 -37.15 -17.46
CA ASP A 49 -2.57 -36.69 -18.85
C ASP A 49 -2.89 -35.20 -19.07
N GLU A 50 -4.16 -34.86 -19.31
CA GLU A 50 -4.61 -33.50 -19.65
C GLU A 50 -5.51 -32.89 -18.57
N SER A 51 -5.40 -33.36 -17.33
CA SER A 51 -6.27 -32.93 -16.25
C SER A 51 -5.64 -33.01 -14.86
N LEU A 52 -6.14 -32.16 -13.96
CA LEU A 52 -5.91 -32.26 -12.53
C LEU A 52 -7.20 -32.75 -11.88
N ASP A 53 -7.18 -33.98 -11.36
CA ASP A 53 -8.23 -34.49 -10.49
C ASP A 53 -8.00 -33.91 -9.10
N ILE A 54 -8.90 -33.05 -8.63
CA ILE A 54 -8.78 -32.37 -7.34
C ILE A 54 -9.81 -32.92 -6.37
N ARG A 55 -9.35 -33.22 -5.16
CA ARG A 55 -10.20 -33.52 -4.00
C ARG A 55 -9.88 -32.52 -2.91
N GLN A 56 -10.90 -31.96 -2.29
CA GLN A 56 -10.75 -30.93 -1.29
C GLN A 56 -11.59 -31.28 -0.07
N HIS A 57 -10.92 -31.34 1.07
CA HIS A 57 -11.46 -31.70 2.37
C HIS A 57 -11.47 -30.44 3.23
N PHE A 58 -12.66 -29.92 3.51
CA PHE A 58 -12.88 -28.80 4.41
C PHE A 58 -13.07 -29.31 5.83
N LYS A 59 -12.43 -28.66 6.80
CA LYS A 59 -12.49 -29.03 8.23
C LYS A 59 -12.81 -27.79 9.07
N ASN A 60 -13.42 -28.02 10.24
CA ASN A 60 -13.86 -26.99 11.18
C ASN A 60 -14.97 -26.06 10.63
N LEU A 61 -15.85 -26.59 9.78
CA LEU A 61 -16.98 -25.84 9.23
C LEU A 61 -18.02 -25.49 10.32
N PRO A 62 -18.63 -24.30 10.28
CA PRO A 62 -19.77 -23.97 11.15
C PRO A 62 -21.01 -24.79 10.78
N ASN A 63 -22.01 -24.75 11.64
CA ASN A 63 -23.26 -25.52 11.47
C ASN A 63 -24.24 -24.85 10.50
N GLU A 64 -23.91 -23.67 9.98
CA GLU A 64 -24.75 -22.86 9.09
C GLU A 64 -24.67 -23.32 7.63
N GLU A 65 -25.56 -22.82 6.76
CA GLU A 65 -25.47 -23.07 5.32
C GLU A 65 -24.27 -22.30 4.73
N LEU A 66 -23.45 -22.97 3.93
CA LEU A 66 -22.25 -22.42 3.31
C LEU A 66 -22.35 -22.51 1.79
N THR A 67 -21.99 -21.44 1.09
CA THR A 67 -21.97 -21.42 -0.38
C THR A 67 -20.59 -21.80 -0.89
N ILE A 68 -20.54 -22.73 -1.84
CA ILE A 68 -19.30 -23.17 -2.50
C ILE A 68 -19.08 -22.29 -3.74
N GLU A 69 -17.89 -21.73 -3.85
CA GLU A 69 -17.41 -20.99 -5.02
C GLU A 69 -16.47 -21.89 -5.82
N TRP A 70 -16.98 -22.41 -6.93
CA TRP A 70 -16.23 -23.30 -7.79
C TRP A 70 -15.23 -22.53 -8.69
N PRO A 71 -14.04 -23.10 -8.96
CA PRO A 71 -13.13 -22.57 -9.97
C PRO A 71 -13.82 -22.45 -11.33
N LYS A 72 -13.58 -21.37 -12.08
CA LYS A 72 -14.21 -21.18 -13.40
C LYS A 72 -13.93 -22.31 -14.40
N ALA A 73 -12.78 -22.96 -14.27
CA ALA A 73 -12.38 -24.05 -15.15
C ALA A 73 -12.85 -25.43 -14.65
N SER A 74 -13.49 -25.53 -13.48
CA SER A 74 -13.88 -26.82 -12.92
C SER A 74 -14.98 -27.49 -13.72
N ILE A 75 -14.85 -28.79 -13.91
CA ILE A 75 -15.88 -29.65 -14.48
C ILE A 75 -16.20 -30.80 -13.51
N ASN A 76 -17.41 -31.35 -13.63
CA ASN A 76 -17.90 -32.48 -12.84
C ASN A 76 -17.75 -32.29 -11.31
N PRO A 77 -18.29 -31.20 -10.73
CA PRO A 77 -18.31 -31.02 -9.28
C PRO A 77 -19.17 -32.10 -8.63
N ASP A 78 -18.57 -32.89 -7.74
CA ASP A 78 -19.22 -34.03 -7.11
C ASP A 78 -18.78 -34.20 -5.65
N CYS A 79 -19.49 -35.04 -4.93
CA CYS A 79 -19.12 -35.53 -3.61
C CYS A 79 -17.91 -36.47 -3.68
N PHE A 80 -16.93 -36.24 -2.80
CA PHE A 80 -15.88 -37.23 -2.55
C PHE A 80 -16.20 -38.05 -1.29
N ILE A 81 -16.59 -39.32 -1.46
CA ILE A 81 -16.92 -40.20 -0.34
C ILE A 81 -15.64 -40.82 0.23
N GLU A 82 -15.12 -40.24 1.32
CA GLU A 82 -14.06 -40.84 2.12
C GLU A 82 -14.64 -41.69 3.27
N ASN A 83 -15.75 -41.23 3.84
CA ASN A 83 -16.58 -41.92 4.84
C ASN A 83 -18.07 -41.58 4.65
N GLU A 84 -18.94 -42.23 5.41
CA GLU A 84 -20.41 -42.07 5.31
C GLU A 84 -20.91 -40.62 5.53
N HIS A 85 -20.10 -39.75 6.12
CA HIS A 85 -20.45 -38.36 6.43
C HIS A 85 -19.73 -37.31 5.58
N SER A 86 -18.81 -37.71 4.70
CA SER A 86 -17.96 -36.81 3.90
C SER A 86 -18.76 -35.77 3.11
N CYS A 87 -19.97 -36.10 2.66
CA CYS A 87 -20.82 -35.16 1.91
C CYS A 87 -22.22 -35.06 2.48
N ALA A 88 -22.40 -35.37 3.77
CA ALA A 88 -23.71 -35.38 4.41
C ALA A 88 -24.48 -34.05 4.29
N ARG A 89 -23.75 -32.95 4.07
CA ARG A 89 -24.32 -31.61 3.93
C ARG A 89 -24.33 -31.13 2.49
N LEU A 90 -23.70 -31.80 1.53
CA LEU A 90 -23.65 -31.32 0.14
C LEU A 90 -25.06 -31.28 -0.48
N SER A 91 -25.41 -30.18 -1.12
CA SER A 91 -26.66 -30.04 -1.86
C SER A 91 -26.65 -30.86 -3.15
N GLU A 92 -27.84 -31.21 -3.64
CA GLU A 92 -27.98 -32.04 -4.86
C GLU A 92 -27.43 -31.36 -6.12
N ASP A 93 -27.41 -30.02 -6.13
CA ASP A 93 -26.83 -29.19 -7.19
C ASP A 93 -25.34 -28.87 -6.97
N SER A 94 -24.72 -29.43 -5.92
CA SER A 94 -23.32 -29.22 -5.54
C SER A 94 -22.92 -27.74 -5.34
N THR A 95 -23.88 -26.83 -5.12
CA THR A 95 -23.57 -25.39 -4.96
C THR A 95 -23.34 -24.99 -3.51
N LYS A 96 -23.77 -25.81 -2.54
CA LYS A 96 -23.76 -25.45 -1.12
C LYS A 96 -23.53 -26.64 -0.20
N PHE A 97 -23.03 -26.35 1.00
CA PHE A 97 -23.20 -27.21 2.16
C PHE A 97 -24.40 -26.74 2.98
N LYS A 98 -25.43 -27.57 3.09
CA LYS A 98 -26.61 -27.35 3.93
C LYS A 98 -26.20 -27.21 5.40
N ALA A 99 -27.06 -26.56 6.19
CA ALA A 99 -26.88 -26.50 7.64
C ALA A 99 -26.83 -27.92 8.26
N GLY A 100 -25.92 -28.15 9.21
CA GLY A 100 -25.75 -29.45 9.85
C GLY A 100 -24.56 -29.53 10.80
N GLU A 101 -24.57 -30.54 11.67
CA GLU A 101 -23.56 -30.71 12.74
C GLU A 101 -22.20 -31.22 12.23
N THR A 102 -22.14 -31.80 11.03
CA THR A 102 -20.89 -32.34 10.48
C THR A 102 -19.94 -31.20 10.12
N ARG A 103 -18.82 -31.10 10.84
CA ARG A 103 -17.82 -30.03 10.67
C ARG A 103 -16.77 -30.30 9.59
N ALA A 104 -16.87 -31.41 8.88
CA ALA A 104 -15.98 -31.77 7.79
C ALA A 104 -16.80 -32.12 6.55
N GLN A 105 -16.43 -31.61 5.38
CA GLN A 105 -17.05 -31.94 4.10
C GLN A 105 -15.97 -32.12 3.02
N SER A 106 -16.20 -33.05 2.10
CA SER A 106 -15.25 -33.40 1.04
C SER A 106 -15.91 -33.28 -0.32
N ILE A 107 -15.23 -32.63 -1.26
CA ILE A 107 -15.69 -32.47 -2.64
C ILE A 107 -14.61 -32.93 -3.62
N SER A 108 -15.01 -33.25 -4.83
CA SER A 108 -14.10 -33.54 -5.94
C SER A 108 -14.54 -32.84 -7.22
N TYR A 109 -13.58 -32.50 -8.06
CA TYR A 109 -13.81 -31.88 -9.36
C TYR A 109 -12.54 -32.01 -10.21
N VAL A 110 -12.66 -31.70 -11.49
CA VAL A 110 -11.54 -31.80 -12.43
C VAL A 110 -11.22 -30.43 -13.01
N ILE A 111 -9.94 -30.08 -13.11
CA ILE A 111 -9.46 -28.92 -13.86
C ILE A 111 -8.80 -29.41 -15.15
N PRO A 112 -9.38 -29.15 -16.33
CA PRO A 112 -8.78 -29.55 -17.59
C PRO A 112 -7.57 -28.67 -17.92
N LEU A 113 -6.49 -29.30 -18.38
CA LEU A 113 -5.27 -28.67 -18.86
C LEU A 113 -5.21 -28.81 -20.37
N LYS A 114 -5.47 -27.72 -21.07
CA LYS A 114 -5.34 -27.70 -22.53
C LYS A 114 -3.89 -28.02 -22.90
N ASP A 115 -3.69 -29.12 -23.61
CA ASP A 115 -2.39 -29.66 -24.02
C ASP A 115 -1.50 -30.19 -22.86
N GLY A 116 -2.10 -30.59 -21.73
CA GLY A 116 -1.39 -31.15 -20.58
C GLY A 116 -0.54 -30.14 -19.81
N LEU A 117 0.41 -30.63 -19.00
CA LEU A 117 1.31 -29.77 -18.22
C LEU A 117 2.36 -29.09 -19.11
N GLN A 118 2.28 -27.76 -19.19
CA GLN A 118 3.22 -26.94 -19.95
C GLN A 118 4.24 -26.28 -19.03
N SER A 119 5.48 -26.15 -19.51
CA SER A 119 6.53 -25.43 -18.78
C SER A 119 6.14 -23.97 -18.55
N ARG A 120 6.43 -23.45 -17.34
CA ARG A 120 6.14 -22.06 -16.93
C ARG A 120 4.64 -21.74 -16.82
N GLN A 121 3.82 -22.76 -16.65
CA GLN A 121 2.37 -22.61 -16.56
C GLN A 121 1.94 -22.21 -15.14
N LEU A 122 1.38 -21.00 -15.02
CA LEU A 122 0.71 -20.53 -13.82
C LEU A 122 -0.79 -20.78 -13.95
N MET A 123 -1.36 -21.54 -13.03
CA MET A 123 -2.78 -21.86 -12.98
C MET A 123 -3.40 -21.11 -11.80
N LYS A 124 -4.26 -20.14 -12.12
CA LYS A 124 -4.85 -19.24 -11.12
C LYS A 124 -6.22 -19.70 -10.64
N ASN A 125 -6.47 -19.54 -9.34
CA ASN A 125 -7.75 -19.82 -8.69
C ASN A 125 -8.31 -21.22 -9.03
N VAL A 126 -7.47 -22.26 -8.87
CA VAL A 126 -7.81 -23.65 -9.19
C VAL A 126 -8.51 -24.39 -8.06
N PHE A 127 -8.62 -23.75 -6.89
CA PHE A 127 -9.22 -24.34 -5.69
C PHE A 127 -10.60 -23.79 -5.40
N ALA A 128 -11.52 -24.65 -4.98
CA ALA A 128 -12.84 -24.20 -4.55
C ALA A 128 -12.72 -23.42 -3.23
N THR A 129 -13.49 -22.34 -3.10
CA THR A 129 -13.55 -21.52 -1.89
C THR A 129 -14.93 -21.57 -1.29
N LEU A 130 -15.06 -21.17 -0.02
CA LEU A 130 -16.35 -21.01 0.62
C LEU A 130 -16.64 -19.54 0.82
N LYS A 131 -17.81 -19.08 0.39
CA LYS A 131 -18.18 -17.67 0.52
C LYS A 131 -18.13 -17.25 1.99
N ASN A 132 -17.49 -16.11 2.25
CA ASN A 132 -17.25 -15.54 3.59
C ASN A 132 -16.43 -16.45 4.53
N GLY A 133 -15.75 -17.45 3.99
CA GLY A 133 -14.84 -18.32 4.73
C GLY A 133 -13.40 -17.84 4.66
N ASP A 134 -12.73 -17.82 5.81
CA ASP A 134 -11.32 -17.48 5.98
C ASP A 134 -10.50 -18.75 6.27
N VAL A 135 -9.60 -19.09 5.35
CA VAL A 135 -8.75 -20.28 5.48
C VAL A 135 -7.63 -20.02 6.46
N GLN A 136 -7.60 -20.74 7.58
CA GLN A 136 -6.53 -20.61 8.57
C GLN A 136 -5.29 -21.43 8.20
N PHE A 137 -5.49 -22.61 7.63
CA PHE A 137 -4.40 -23.53 7.31
C PHE A 137 -4.75 -24.38 6.10
N SER A 138 -3.75 -24.59 5.25
CA SER A 138 -3.87 -25.38 4.03
C SER A 138 -2.78 -26.44 3.98
N THR A 139 -3.14 -27.63 3.52
CA THR A 139 -2.21 -28.68 3.12
C THR A 139 -2.54 -29.11 1.70
N VAL A 140 -1.52 -29.21 0.84
CA VAL A 140 -1.67 -29.58 -0.57
C VAL A 140 -0.77 -30.77 -0.86
N HIS A 141 -1.38 -31.83 -1.37
CA HIS A 141 -0.75 -33.05 -1.83
C HIS A 141 -0.84 -33.09 -3.35
N ILE A 142 0.29 -33.22 -4.04
CA ILE A 142 0.31 -33.31 -5.50
C ILE A 142 1.04 -34.57 -5.92
N SER A 143 0.36 -35.40 -6.71
CA SER A 143 0.90 -36.63 -7.29
C SER A 143 0.89 -36.52 -8.82
N THR A 144 2.05 -36.73 -9.43
CA THR A 144 2.20 -36.84 -10.90
C THR A 144 2.74 -38.22 -11.26
N GLU A 145 2.57 -38.63 -12.52
CA GLU A 145 3.21 -39.84 -13.03
C GLU A 145 4.74 -39.72 -12.97
N LYS A 146 5.41 -40.86 -12.77
CA LYS A 146 6.86 -40.92 -12.52
C LYS A 146 7.72 -40.28 -13.62
N ASP A 147 7.29 -40.38 -14.86
CA ASP A 147 7.97 -39.85 -16.04
C ASP A 147 7.78 -38.33 -16.21
N VAL A 148 6.80 -37.74 -15.52
CA VAL A 148 6.59 -36.30 -15.45
C VAL A 148 7.66 -35.68 -14.56
N LYS A 149 8.69 -35.10 -15.19
CA LYS A 149 9.81 -34.42 -14.54
C LYS A 149 9.63 -32.92 -14.49
N GLY A 150 9.69 -32.37 -13.28
CA GLY A 150 9.58 -30.96 -13.03
C GLY A 150 9.25 -30.73 -11.56
N GLN A 151 8.86 -29.51 -11.25
CA GLN A 151 8.61 -29.08 -9.88
C GLN A 151 7.33 -28.27 -9.82
N TRP A 152 6.49 -28.65 -8.86
CA TRP A 152 5.35 -27.86 -8.42
C TRP A 152 5.82 -26.75 -7.50
N VAL A 153 5.21 -25.58 -7.66
CA VAL A 153 5.34 -24.47 -6.73
C VAL A 153 3.94 -24.02 -6.34
N THR A 154 3.77 -23.75 -5.06
CA THR A 154 2.57 -23.13 -4.50
C THR A 154 2.98 -21.90 -3.70
N GLY A 155 2.00 -21.12 -3.25
CA GLY A 155 2.23 -20.06 -2.26
C GLY A 155 2.59 -20.55 -0.86
N LEU A 156 2.53 -21.86 -0.60
CA LEU A 156 2.82 -22.48 0.70
C LEU A 156 4.25 -23.06 0.74
N PRO A 157 4.85 -23.20 1.93
CA PRO A 157 6.12 -23.90 2.12
C PRO A 157 6.07 -25.34 1.62
N LEU A 158 7.17 -25.81 1.02
CA LEU A 158 7.33 -27.21 0.61
C LEU A 158 7.79 -28.04 1.83
N ILE A 159 6.95 -28.95 2.28
CA ILE A 159 7.25 -29.81 3.45
C ILE A 159 8.08 -31.03 3.04
N GLY A 160 7.86 -31.54 1.83
CA GLY A 160 8.63 -32.67 1.33
C GLY A 160 8.25 -33.09 -0.07
N GLU A 161 9.19 -33.74 -0.74
CA GLU A 161 9.04 -34.33 -2.06
C GLU A 161 9.67 -35.72 -2.08
N GLN A 162 9.01 -36.66 -2.75
CA GLN A 162 9.46 -38.03 -2.87
C GLN A 162 9.15 -38.61 -4.24
N ASN A 163 10.18 -39.14 -4.90
CA ASN A 163 10.03 -39.96 -6.10
C ASN A 163 9.74 -41.40 -5.68
N LEU A 164 8.49 -41.84 -5.86
CA LEU A 164 8.03 -43.19 -5.55
C LEU A 164 8.13 -44.10 -6.79
N SER A 165 7.78 -45.38 -6.61
CA SER A 165 7.88 -46.38 -7.68
C SER A 165 7.01 -46.06 -8.90
N LEU A 166 5.85 -45.43 -8.68
CA LEU A 166 4.83 -45.13 -9.70
C LEU A 166 4.54 -43.64 -9.89
N VAL A 167 4.80 -42.82 -8.88
CA VAL A 167 4.41 -41.41 -8.86
C VAL A 167 5.54 -40.55 -8.28
N ASN A 168 5.57 -39.29 -8.69
CA ASN A 168 6.33 -38.26 -8.00
C ASN A 168 5.34 -37.50 -7.09
N TYR A 169 5.66 -37.40 -5.81
CA TYR A 169 4.80 -36.84 -4.79
C TYR A 169 5.43 -35.61 -4.18
N SER A 170 4.65 -34.53 -4.04
CA SER A 170 5.05 -33.30 -3.35
C SER A 170 3.97 -32.86 -2.37
N MET A 171 4.39 -32.31 -1.23
CA MET A 171 3.52 -31.87 -0.15
C MET A 171 3.87 -30.45 0.27
N PHE A 172 2.88 -29.57 0.27
CA PHE A 172 3.00 -28.19 0.72
C PHE A 172 2.07 -27.94 1.89
N SER A 173 2.49 -27.16 2.89
CA SER A 173 1.62 -26.88 4.03
C SER A 173 2.00 -25.59 4.72
N GLY A 174 1.00 -24.81 5.13
CA GLY A 174 1.23 -23.57 5.87
C GLY A 174 -0.05 -22.85 6.24
N GLU A 175 0.11 -21.72 6.94
CA GLU A 175 -0.99 -20.84 7.32
C GLU A 175 -1.58 -20.11 6.12
N GLY A 176 -2.89 -19.91 6.13
CA GLY A 176 -3.62 -19.18 5.11
C GLY A 176 -4.11 -20.06 3.94
N PRO A 177 -4.75 -19.42 2.93
CA PRO A 177 -5.25 -20.09 1.75
C PRO A 177 -4.14 -20.43 0.75
N VAL A 178 -4.46 -21.34 -0.16
CA VAL A 178 -3.75 -21.56 -1.42
C VAL A 178 -4.76 -21.34 -2.55
N LYS A 179 -4.34 -20.64 -3.61
CA LYS A 179 -5.23 -20.28 -4.73
C LYS A 179 -4.68 -20.73 -6.08
N ASP A 180 -3.37 -20.64 -6.21
CA ASP A 180 -2.67 -20.79 -7.48
C ASP A 180 -1.67 -21.95 -7.41
N LEU A 181 -1.44 -22.57 -8.55
CA LEU A 181 -0.41 -23.60 -8.77
C LEU A 181 0.51 -23.16 -9.90
N PHE A 182 1.80 -23.42 -9.76
CA PHE A 182 2.76 -23.22 -10.84
C PHE A 182 3.50 -24.51 -11.14
N TRP A 183 3.65 -24.81 -12.43
CA TRP A 183 4.42 -25.96 -12.91
C TRP A 183 5.61 -25.51 -13.75
N GLN A 184 6.78 -26.09 -13.43
CA GLN A 184 8.00 -25.88 -14.17
C GLN A 184 8.65 -27.22 -14.52
N ASP A 185 8.84 -27.46 -15.82
CA ASP A 185 9.53 -28.65 -16.31
C ASP A 185 11.05 -28.65 -16.04
N GLY A 186 11.63 -29.85 -16.05
CA GLY A 186 13.08 -30.06 -16.02
C GLY A 186 13.71 -29.91 -14.63
N ASP A 187 15.00 -29.56 -14.60
CA ASP A 187 15.84 -29.51 -13.39
C ASP A 187 15.59 -28.26 -12.52
N PHE A 188 14.33 -27.81 -12.41
CA PHE A 188 13.93 -26.72 -11.52
C PHE A 188 13.63 -27.30 -10.14
N ALA A 189 14.22 -26.74 -9.08
CA ALA A 189 14.03 -27.26 -7.73
C ALA A 189 14.07 -26.16 -6.68
N LEU A 190 13.53 -26.45 -5.50
CA LEU A 190 13.75 -25.66 -4.30
C LEU A 190 15.26 -25.61 -4.00
N GLN A 191 15.82 -24.41 -3.91
CA GLN A 191 17.23 -24.20 -3.63
C GLN A 191 17.49 -23.88 -2.17
N ASN A 192 16.61 -23.09 -1.56
CA ASN A 192 16.68 -22.71 -0.15
C ASN A 192 15.31 -22.24 0.34
N GLU A 193 15.06 -22.41 1.63
CA GLU A 193 13.89 -21.95 2.36
C GLU A 193 14.37 -21.23 3.62
N MET A 194 13.99 -19.96 3.78
CA MET A 194 14.48 -19.09 4.85
C MET A 194 13.33 -18.26 5.40
N GLY A 195 12.83 -18.64 6.57
CA GLY A 195 11.74 -17.93 7.25
C GLY A 195 10.50 -17.82 6.37
N ALA A 196 10.17 -16.60 5.94
CA ALA A 196 9.00 -16.30 5.12
C ALA A 196 9.18 -16.56 3.62
N VAL A 197 10.34 -17.07 3.16
CA VAL A 197 10.64 -17.13 1.72
C VAL A 197 11.23 -18.47 1.28
N SER A 198 10.63 -19.08 0.26
CA SER A 198 11.22 -20.20 -0.48
C SER A 198 11.75 -19.73 -1.84
N ILE A 199 12.89 -20.24 -2.29
CA ILE A 199 13.51 -19.84 -3.56
C ILE A 199 13.69 -21.05 -4.46
N TYR A 200 13.06 -20.98 -5.62
CA TYR A 200 13.12 -22.01 -6.65
C TYR A 200 13.91 -21.52 -7.86
N SER A 201 14.80 -22.36 -8.37
CA SER A 201 15.67 -22.03 -9.52
C SER A 201 16.10 -23.28 -10.26
N ARG A 202 16.44 -23.14 -11.56
CA ARG A 202 17.12 -24.19 -12.34
C ARG A 202 18.60 -24.27 -12.00
N THR A 203 19.22 -23.11 -11.74
CA THR A 203 20.64 -22.99 -11.43
C THR A 203 20.83 -22.65 -9.95
N PRO A 204 21.67 -23.40 -9.22
CA PRO A 204 21.99 -23.06 -7.84
C PRO A 204 22.56 -21.65 -7.72
N LEU A 205 22.02 -20.88 -6.77
CA LEU A 205 22.55 -19.56 -6.43
C LEU A 205 23.77 -19.70 -5.51
N LYS A 206 24.66 -18.71 -5.53
CA LYS A 206 25.88 -18.70 -4.71
C LYS A 206 25.55 -18.58 -3.22
N ALA A 207 26.32 -19.21 -2.34
CA ALA A 207 26.14 -19.12 -0.87
C ALA A 207 25.99 -17.67 -0.35
N ALA A 208 26.82 -16.74 -0.85
CA ALA A 208 26.79 -15.33 -0.49
C ALA A 208 25.47 -14.61 -0.82
N PHE A 209 24.62 -15.17 -1.69
CA PHE A 209 23.27 -14.67 -1.92
C PHE A 209 22.39 -14.96 -0.71
N TYR A 210 22.39 -16.20 -0.20
CA TYR A 210 21.58 -16.63 0.94
C TYR A 210 22.02 -15.93 2.23
N GLU A 211 23.33 -15.86 2.51
CA GLU A 211 23.87 -15.17 3.70
C GLU A 211 23.46 -13.68 3.78
N LYS A 212 23.25 -13.03 2.64
CA LYS A 212 22.79 -11.65 2.58
C LYS A 212 21.28 -11.55 2.73
N LEU A 213 20.53 -12.51 2.18
CA LEU A 213 19.08 -12.52 2.24
C LEU A 213 18.57 -12.85 3.65
N GLU A 214 19.26 -13.72 4.40
CA GLU A 214 18.95 -13.99 5.82
C GLU A 214 19.03 -12.76 6.73
N LYS A 215 19.79 -11.74 6.32
CA LYS A 215 19.93 -10.47 7.07
C LYS A 215 18.84 -9.45 6.73
N VAL A 216 17.97 -9.77 5.78
CA VAL A 216 16.86 -8.89 5.39
C VAL A 216 15.74 -9.05 6.42
N ASN A 217 15.32 -7.92 7.00
CA ASN A 217 14.17 -7.88 7.88
C ASN A 217 12.89 -7.74 7.04
N PHE A 218 12.20 -8.85 6.82
CA PHE A 218 10.86 -8.85 6.22
C PHE A 218 9.81 -8.33 7.22
N LEU A 219 8.70 -7.80 6.69
CA LEU A 219 7.64 -7.16 7.48
C LEU A 219 6.65 -8.19 8.04
N SER A 220 6.53 -9.34 7.38
CA SER A 220 5.60 -10.42 7.74
C SER A 220 6.29 -11.78 7.67
N ASN A 221 5.75 -12.75 8.42
CA ASN A 221 6.11 -14.16 8.36
C ASN A 221 5.27 -14.94 7.35
N GLU A 222 4.35 -14.27 6.65
CA GLU A 222 3.56 -14.88 5.58
C GLU A 222 4.48 -15.39 4.46
N HIS A 223 4.38 -16.69 4.19
CA HIS A 223 5.26 -17.35 3.25
C HIS A 223 5.04 -16.87 1.80
N LEU A 224 6.14 -16.64 1.08
CA LEU A 224 6.18 -16.29 -0.33
C LEU A 224 7.16 -17.19 -1.08
N ALA A 225 6.74 -17.74 -2.22
CA ALA A 225 7.63 -18.47 -3.11
C ALA A 225 8.21 -17.54 -4.18
N ILE A 226 9.53 -17.51 -4.29
CA ILE A 226 10.28 -16.78 -5.31
C ILE A 226 10.70 -17.75 -6.40
N VAL A 227 10.20 -17.51 -7.61
CA VAL A 227 10.50 -18.32 -8.79
C VAL A 227 11.53 -17.56 -9.63
N ASN A 228 12.74 -18.10 -9.76
CA ASN A 228 13.75 -17.54 -10.66
C ASN A 228 13.39 -17.81 -12.12
N GLY A 229 12.70 -16.85 -12.74
CA GLY A 229 12.24 -16.96 -14.12
C GLY A 229 11.02 -16.08 -14.40
N THR A 230 10.26 -16.47 -15.41
CA THR A 230 8.97 -15.87 -15.78
C THR A 230 7.93 -16.97 -15.95
N ASN A 231 6.65 -16.64 -15.84
CA ASN A 231 5.55 -17.49 -16.29
C ASN A 231 5.03 -17.06 -17.67
N THR A 232 4.12 -17.84 -18.24
CA THR A 232 3.50 -17.58 -19.56
C THR A 232 2.71 -16.28 -19.63
N ASP A 233 2.15 -15.85 -18.51
CA ASP A 233 1.18 -14.74 -18.45
C ASP A 233 1.87 -13.41 -18.09
N GLY A 234 3.13 -13.47 -17.64
CA GLY A 234 3.93 -12.30 -17.25
C GLY A 234 3.45 -11.62 -15.96
N ILE A 235 2.63 -12.31 -15.14
CA ILE A 235 2.03 -11.77 -13.91
C ILE A 235 2.33 -12.67 -12.72
N ASP A 236 2.42 -12.10 -11.52
CA ASP A 236 2.63 -12.88 -10.30
C ASP A 236 1.41 -13.72 -9.91
N GLY A 237 1.66 -14.79 -9.15
CA GLY A 237 0.64 -15.66 -8.56
C GLY A 237 0.36 -15.30 -7.11
N PHE A 238 -0.71 -15.83 -6.54
CA PHE A 238 -1.01 -15.67 -5.13
C PHE A 238 0.13 -16.25 -4.27
N ARG A 239 0.81 -15.37 -3.53
CA ARG A 239 2.03 -15.67 -2.75
C ARG A 239 3.18 -16.28 -3.57
N MET A 240 3.23 -16.01 -4.87
CA MET A 240 4.28 -16.48 -5.79
C MET A 240 4.79 -15.33 -6.65
N ILE A 241 6.08 -14.99 -6.52
CA ILE A 241 6.71 -13.87 -7.22
C ILE A 241 7.71 -14.39 -8.24
N PHE A 242 7.58 -13.96 -9.49
CA PHE A 242 8.46 -14.35 -10.59
C PHE A 242 9.55 -13.30 -10.80
N VAL A 243 10.80 -13.65 -10.47
CA VAL A 243 11.92 -12.71 -10.49
C VAL A 243 12.95 -13.16 -11.53
N PRO A 244 12.95 -12.59 -12.75
CA PRO A 244 14.00 -12.86 -13.72
C PRO A 244 15.32 -12.23 -13.26
N ASN A 245 16.41 -13.01 -13.31
CA ASN A 245 17.73 -12.63 -12.80
C ASN A 245 17.67 -12.27 -11.31
N VAL A 246 17.48 -13.30 -10.48
CA VAL A 246 17.39 -13.19 -9.02
C VAL A 246 18.65 -12.53 -8.41
N THR A 247 18.42 -11.43 -7.67
CA THR A 247 19.42 -10.76 -6.84
C THR A 247 18.81 -10.43 -5.48
N VAL A 248 19.64 -10.28 -4.44
CA VAL A 248 19.15 -10.01 -3.08
C VAL A 248 18.28 -8.75 -3.04
N ALA A 249 18.72 -7.67 -3.70
CA ALA A 249 17.98 -6.42 -3.77
C ALA A 249 16.60 -6.58 -4.42
N LYS A 250 16.51 -7.36 -5.51
CA LYS A 250 15.22 -7.61 -6.18
C LYS A 250 14.30 -8.47 -5.32
N VAL A 251 14.81 -9.52 -4.68
CA VAL A 251 13.99 -10.37 -3.81
C VAL A 251 13.49 -9.56 -2.62
N GLN A 252 14.37 -8.83 -1.96
CA GLN A 252 14.01 -7.93 -0.86
C GLN A 252 12.93 -6.93 -1.28
N GLN A 253 13.13 -6.22 -2.39
CA GLN A 253 12.16 -5.22 -2.86
C GLN A 253 10.79 -5.84 -3.16
N ASN A 254 10.74 -6.94 -3.94
CA ASN A 254 9.45 -7.54 -4.31
C ASN A 254 8.72 -8.13 -3.10
N VAL A 255 9.43 -8.85 -2.23
CA VAL A 255 8.84 -9.42 -1.00
C VAL A 255 8.27 -8.33 -0.11
N LEU A 256 9.03 -7.26 0.13
CA LEU A 256 8.57 -6.15 0.98
C LEU A 256 7.36 -5.44 0.39
N LEU A 257 7.35 -5.18 -0.92
CA LEU A 257 6.20 -4.57 -1.58
C LEU A 257 4.95 -5.45 -1.50
N THR A 258 5.07 -6.76 -1.74
CA THR A 258 3.95 -7.70 -1.59
C THR A 258 3.42 -7.73 -0.16
N GLN A 259 4.30 -7.75 0.84
CA GLN A 259 3.89 -7.74 2.26
C GLN A 259 3.22 -6.42 2.66
N LEU A 260 3.65 -5.30 2.07
CA LEU A 260 3.00 -4.01 2.28
C LEU A 260 1.62 -3.97 1.66
N GLU A 261 1.46 -4.45 0.44
CA GLU A 261 0.15 -4.49 -0.23
C GLU A 261 -0.86 -5.42 0.48
N ALA A 262 -0.37 -6.40 1.24
CA ALA A 262 -1.21 -7.23 2.10
C ALA A 262 -1.64 -6.52 3.39
N THR A 263 -0.86 -5.53 3.86
CA THR A 263 -1.06 -4.88 5.17
C THR A 263 -1.67 -3.48 5.07
N TYR A 264 -1.40 -2.79 3.96
CA TYR A 264 -1.78 -1.40 3.72
C TYR A 264 -2.57 -1.30 2.42
N ASP A 265 -3.62 -0.48 2.41
CA ASP A 265 -4.29 -0.10 1.17
C ASP A 265 -3.57 1.10 0.57
N PHE A 266 -3.23 1.05 -0.70
CA PHE A 266 -2.58 2.16 -1.39
C PHE A 266 -3.50 2.89 -2.38
N GLY A 267 -4.72 2.39 -2.63
CA GLY A 267 -5.62 2.95 -3.64
C GLY A 267 -4.91 3.28 -4.95
N ASP A 268 -5.08 4.52 -5.41
CA ASP A 268 -4.46 5.06 -6.64
C ASP A 268 -3.09 5.71 -6.39
N SER A 269 -2.47 5.51 -5.21
CA SER A 269 -1.18 6.11 -4.90
C SER A 269 -0.08 5.64 -5.87
N PRO A 270 0.83 6.54 -6.26
CA PRO A 270 1.89 6.19 -7.19
C PRO A 270 2.84 5.14 -6.59
N HIS A 271 3.40 4.27 -7.44
CA HIS A 271 4.25 3.16 -7.02
C HIS A 271 5.41 3.58 -6.10
N TRP A 272 6.04 4.73 -6.37
CA TRP A 272 7.15 5.24 -5.57
C TRP A 272 6.76 5.52 -4.10
N LEU A 273 5.47 5.77 -3.81
CA LEU A 273 4.98 5.95 -2.44
C LEU A 273 5.02 4.65 -1.64
N LYS A 274 4.73 3.52 -2.31
CA LYS A 274 4.87 2.18 -1.73
C LYS A 274 6.32 1.92 -1.35
N GLU A 275 7.23 2.20 -2.28
CA GLU A 275 8.68 2.07 -2.05
C GLU A 275 9.18 3.01 -0.95
N LEU A 276 8.62 4.22 -0.82
CA LEU A 276 8.95 5.18 0.23
C LEU A 276 8.58 4.61 1.61
N LEU A 277 7.33 4.16 1.77
CA LEU A 277 6.85 3.57 3.02
C LEU A 277 7.72 2.39 3.42
N ALA A 278 8.01 1.52 2.46
CA ALA A 278 8.85 0.35 2.64
C ALA A 278 10.29 0.70 3.06
N SER A 279 10.84 1.75 2.47
CA SER A 279 12.19 2.23 2.79
C SER A 279 12.30 2.70 4.23
N PHE A 280 11.29 3.43 4.74
CA PHE A 280 11.27 3.87 6.12
C PHE A 280 11.02 2.73 7.11
N LEU A 281 10.07 1.84 6.84
CA LEU A 281 9.72 0.72 7.72
C LEU A 281 10.86 -0.28 7.91
N THR A 282 11.68 -0.48 6.87
CA THR A 282 12.83 -1.39 6.91
C THR A 282 14.17 -0.72 7.22
N GLY A 283 14.21 0.61 7.22
CA GLY A 283 15.44 1.39 7.39
C GLY A 283 16.45 1.25 6.25
N THR A 284 16.05 0.65 5.12
CA THR A 284 16.89 0.49 3.92
C THR A 284 16.24 1.24 2.78
N VAL A 285 16.93 2.19 2.16
CA VAL A 285 16.38 2.92 1.01
C VAL A 285 16.43 2.05 -0.25
N PHE A 286 15.28 1.81 -0.87
CA PHE A 286 15.17 1.11 -2.16
C PHE A 286 14.20 1.81 -3.11
N GLY A 287 14.09 1.27 -4.32
CA GLY A 287 13.22 1.81 -5.37
C GLY A 287 13.92 2.74 -6.36
N GLY A 288 13.09 3.49 -7.09
CA GLY A 288 13.51 4.40 -8.15
C GLY A 288 14.27 5.64 -7.65
N GLU A 289 14.75 6.47 -8.59
CA GLU A 289 15.47 7.72 -8.26
C GLU A 289 14.61 8.68 -7.43
N LYS A 290 13.32 8.82 -7.79
CA LYS A 290 12.35 9.65 -7.06
C LYS A 290 12.20 9.22 -5.61
N THR A 291 12.04 7.91 -5.35
CA THR A 291 11.93 7.36 -3.99
C THR A 291 13.17 7.69 -3.17
N LYS A 292 14.35 7.48 -3.73
CA LYS A 292 15.63 7.76 -3.06
C LYS A 292 15.80 9.23 -2.74
N GLU A 293 15.46 10.10 -3.68
CA GLU A 293 15.51 11.55 -3.50
C GLU A 293 14.58 11.99 -2.36
N VAL A 294 13.31 11.60 -2.42
CA VAL A 294 12.30 11.96 -1.41
C VAL A 294 12.67 11.41 -0.04
N ALA A 295 13.10 10.14 0.05
CA ALA A 295 13.54 9.52 1.29
C ALA A 295 14.74 10.25 1.90
N ALA A 296 15.75 10.60 1.08
CA ALA A 296 16.93 11.32 1.54
C ALA A 296 16.58 12.73 2.01
N THR A 297 15.70 13.44 1.30
CA THR A 297 15.26 14.79 1.70
C THR A 297 14.52 14.75 3.03
N ILE A 298 13.54 13.85 3.21
CA ILE A 298 12.81 13.70 4.48
C ILE A 298 13.78 13.33 5.60
N THR A 299 14.65 12.34 5.39
CA THR A 299 15.62 11.91 6.40
C THR A 299 16.55 13.07 6.80
N GLY A 300 16.94 13.93 5.86
CA GLY A 300 17.75 15.12 6.14
C GLY A 300 17.05 16.21 6.93
N GLN A 301 15.71 16.18 7.04
CA GLN A 301 14.94 17.11 7.88
C GLN A 301 14.67 16.57 9.28
N LEU A 302 14.79 15.26 9.49
CA LEU A 302 14.45 14.60 10.75
C LEU A 302 15.69 14.40 11.62
N THR A 303 15.55 14.67 12.92
CA THR A 303 16.51 14.17 13.92
C THR A 303 16.36 12.66 14.11
N ASP A 304 17.34 11.98 14.73
CA ASP A 304 17.25 10.54 15.02
C ASP A 304 16.01 10.17 15.86
N GLY A 305 15.59 11.06 16.76
CA GLY A 305 14.38 10.87 17.57
C GLY A 305 13.11 10.97 16.72
N GLN A 306 13.03 12.00 15.88
CA GLN A 306 11.93 12.19 14.94
C GLN A 306 11.85 11.07 13.90
N LEU A 307 12.98 10.54 13.44
CA LEU A 307 13.00 9.42 12.50
C LEU A 307 12.37 8.15 13.14
N LYS A 308 12.63 7.90 14.42
CA LYS A 308 12.00 6.79 15.14
C LYS A 308 10.50 7.01 15.31
N GLU A 309 10.09 8.20 15.71
CA GLU A 309 8.68 8.55 15.82
C GLU A 309 7.96 8.42 14.46
N TRP A 310 8.60 8.87 13.38
CA TRP A 310 8.12 8.71 12.01
C TRP A 310 7.88 7.23 11.67
N GLN A 311 8.85 6.36 11.94
CA GLN A 311 8.71 4.93 11.71
C GLN A 311 7.58 4.29 12.55
N GLU A 312 7.41 4.71 13.81
CA GLU A 312 6.34 4.23 14.67
C GLU A 312 4.96 4.66 14.17
N ARG A 313 4.81 5.92 13.74
CA ARG A 313 3.58 6.43 13.14
C ARG A 313 3.24 5.70 11.86
N LEU A 314 4.22 5.44 10.99
CA LEU A 314 4.01 4.66 9.77
C LEU A 314 3.47 3.25 10.07
N ARG A 315 3.99 2.56 11.09
CA ARG A 315 3.45 1.25 11.54
C ARG A 315 2.04 1.39 12.11
N ALA A 316 1.69 2.51 12.74
CA ALA A 316 0.34 2.75 13.24
C ALA A 316 -0.69 3.04 12.12
N LEU A 317 -0.27 3.10 10.85
CA LEU A 317 -1.15 3.24 9.69
C LEU A 317 -1.58 1.90 9.07
N GLU A 318 -1.20 0.76 9.65
CA GLU A 318 -1.65 -0.57 9.18
C GLU A 318 -3.18 -0.62 9.04
N GLY A 319 -3.66 -1.20 7.93
CA GLY A 319 -5.08 -1.26 7.58
C GLY A 319 -5.71 0.05 7.09
N LYS A 320 -4.97 1.17 7.02
CA LYS A 320 -5.47 2.44 6.46
C LYS A 320 -5.07 2.61 4.99
N THR A 321 -5.85 3.41 4.27
CA THR A 321 -5.50 3.86 2.92
C THR A 321 -4.38 4.90 2.96
N ILE A 322 -3.22 4.55 2.42
CA ILE A 322 -2.03 5.37 2.34
C ILE A 322 -2.12 6.30 1.13
N SER A 323 -1.98 7.60 1.39
CA SER A 323 -1.95 8.68 0.40
C SER A 323 -0.84 9.67 0.74
N GLY A 324 -0.43 10.49 -0.24
CA GLY A 324 0.58 11.52 -0.02
C GLY A 324 0.14 12.52 1.05
N GLU A 325 -1.14 12.88 1.07
CA GLU A 325 -1.74 13.79 2.04
C GLU A 325 -1.75 13.21 3.45
N LEU A 326 -2.04 11.90 3.60
CA LEU A 326 -1.96 11.23 4.89
C LEU A 326 -0.52 11.22 5.41
N LEU A 327 0.44 10.87 4.56
CA LEU A 327 1.85 10.84 4.97
C LEU A 327 2.38 12.24 5.28
N ASP A 328 1.95 13.27 4.55
CA ASP A 328 2.28 14.67 4.85
C ASP A 328 1.73 15.12 6.20
N LYS A 329 0.50 14.71 6.55
CA LYS A 329 -0.09 14.98 7.86
C LYS A 329 0.75 14.35 8.97
N GLU A 330 1.04 13.05 8.87
CA GLU A 330 1.83 12.34 9.88
C GLU A 330 3.26 12.91 9.99
N LEU A 331 3.87 13.24 8.85
CA LEU A 331 5.19 13.87 8.82
C LEU A 331 5.17 15.27 9.46
N SER A 332 4.10 16.04 9.24
CA SER A 332 3.92 17.37 9.84
C SER A 332 3.83 17.30 11.36
N GLU A 333 3.18 16.27 11.90
CA GLU A 333 3.09 16.05 13.35
C GLU A 333 4.46 15.72 13.95
N VAL A 334 5.28 14.92 13.26
CA VAL A 334 6.66 14.61 13.70
C VAL A 334 7.57 15.83 13.66
N LEU A 335 7.39 16.70 12.66
CA LEU A 335 8.20 17.90 12.47
C LEU A 335 7.80 19.06 13.38
N ASP A 336 6.61 19.00 14.01
CA ASP A 336 5.94 20.16 14.62
C ASP A 336 5.83 21.36 13.64
N ALA A 337 5.69 21.05 12.35
CA ALA A 337 5.63 22.03 11.28
C ALA A 337 4.90 21.42 10.07
N SER A 338 4.01 22.19 9.45
CA SER A 338 3.23 21.68 8.31
C SER A 338 4.11 21.53 7.07
N THR A 339 3.91 20.46 6.31
CA THR A 339 4.49 20.29 4.97
C THR A 339 3.49 19.59 4.04
N LYS A 340 3.63 19.84 2.73
CA LYS A 340 2.92 19.13 1.65
C LYS A 340 3.88 18.40 0.72
N TYR A 341 5.09 18.09 1.19
CA TYR A 341 6.19 17.62 0.37
C TYR A 341 5.87 16.32 -0.39
N ILE A 342 5.24 15.35 0.27
CA ILE A 342 4.96 14.02 -0.28
C ILE A 342 3.83 14.11 -1.31
N SER A 343 2.71 14.75 -0.97
CA SER A 343 1.58 14.97 -1.88
C SER A 343 1.97 15.79 -3.12
N MET A 344 2.74 16.86 -2.95
CA MET A 344 3.23 17.66 -4.08
C MET A 344 4.19 16.86 -4.98
N ASN A 345 5.04 16.02 -4.40
CA ASN A 345 5.89 15.12 -5.19
C ASN A 345 5.11 14.00 -5.89
N ALA A 346 3.94 13.62 -5.39
CA ALA A 346 3.06 12.63 -6.02
C ALA A 346 2.36 13.21 -7.26
N GLN A 347 2.09 14.52 -7.26
CA GLN A 347 1.42 15.23 -8.35
C GLN A 347 2.39 15.83 -9.40
N SER A 348 3.70 15.85 -9.10
CA SER A 348 4.71 16.50 -9.94
C SER A 348 5.69 15.51 -10.57
N GLU A 349 5.85 15.60 -11.89
CA GLU A 349 6.89 14.86 -12.63
C GLU A 349 8.30 15.25 -12.16
N LYS A 350 8.52 16.54 -11.88
CA LYS A 350 9.79 17.06 -11.34
C LYS A 350 9.80 16.94 -9.81
N SER A 351 10.99 16.91 -9.22
CA SER A 351 11.14 17.00 -7.78
C SER A 351 10.57 18.32 -7.26
N TYR A 352 9.60 18.24 -6.35
CA TYR A 352 9.10 19.39 -5.61
C TYR A 352 10.01 19.57 -4.39
N PRO A 353 10.52 20.78 -4.10
CA PRO A 353 11.44 20.99 -2.98
C PRO A 353 10.73 20.83 -1.63
N PHE A 354 11.49 20.48 -0.59
CA PHE A 354 10.95 20.46 0.76
C PHE A 354 10.68 21.89 1.24
N LEU A 355 9.44 22.15 1.65
CA LEU A 355 8.99 23.44 2.15
C LEU A 355 8.18 23.22 3.42
N TYR A 356 8.37 24.11 4.38
CA TYR A 356 7.45 24.22 5.50
C TYR A 356 6.30 25.14 5.07
N ASN A 357 5.08 24.67 5.21
CA ASN A 357 3.87 25.42 4.93
C ASN A 357 3.42 26.16 6.19
N ASP A 358 3.03 27.42 6.04
CA ASP A 358 2.34 28.12 7.11
C ASP A 358 0.85 27.72 7.08
N PRO A 359 0.31 27.11 8.14
CA PRO A 359 -1.07 26.62 8.14
C PRO A 359 -2.09 27.73 8.40
N ARG A 360 -1.65 28.95 8.74
CA ARG A 360 -2.54 30.07 9.10
C ARG A 360 -3.39 30.51 7.91
N GLN A 361 -4.60 30.95 8.20
CA GLN A 361 -5.50 31.46 7.17
C GLN A 361 -5.06 32.86 6.74
N LEU A 362 -4.89 33.07 5.43
CA LEU A 362 -4.52 34.37 4.88
C LEU A 362 -5.76 35.18 4.50
N TYR A 363 -5.79 36.44 4.89
CA TYR A 363 -6.80 37.42 4.54
C TYR A 363 -6.16 38.64 3.87
N VAL A 364 -6.73 39.12 2.78
CA VAL A 364 -6.33 40.36 2.10
C VAL A 364 -7.50 41.32 2.16
N ASN A 365 -7.32 42.50 2.76
CA ASN A 365 -8.38 43.50 2.94
C ASN A 365 -9.67 42.90 3.55
N SER A 366 -9.52 42.02 4.54
CA SER A 366 -10.60 41.25 5.21
C SER A 366 -11.25 40.13 4.38
N GLU A 367 -10.82 39.90 3.15
CA GLU A 367 -11.28 38.78 2.32
C GLU A 367 -10.35 37.57 2.44
N LYS A 368 -10.91 36.39 2.68
CA LYS A 368 -10.14 35.16 2.85
C LYS A 368 -9.55 34.71 1.50
N GLN A 369 -8.25 34.40 1.50
CA GLN A 369 -7.52 33.93 0.32
C GLN A 369 -7.04 32.49 0.50
N PRO A 370 -7.92 31.47 0.33
CA PRO A 370 -7.58 30.07 0.60
C PRO A 370 -6.55 29.48 -0.38
N ALA A 371 -6.36 30.11 -1.54
CA ALA A 371 -5.46 29.62 -2.58
C ALA A 371 -4.04 30.22 -2.49
N VAL A 372 -3.84 31.27 -1.70
CA VAL A 372 -2.50 31.86 -1.49
C VAL A 372 -1.71 30.95 -0.54
N GLN A 373 -0.61 30.41 -1.04
CA GLN A 373 0.30 29.61 -0.23
C GLN A 373 1.30 30.51 0.47
N VAL A 374 1.56 30.21 1.75
CA VAL A 374 2.67 30.81 2.51
C VAL A 374 3.62 29.70 2.90
N VAL A 375 4.89 29.84 2.53
CA VAL A 375 5.91 28.84 2.75
C VAL A 375 7.15 29.44 3.38
N LEU A 376 7.83 28.65 4.21
CA LEU A 376 9.12 28.98 4.77
C LEU A 376 10.20 28.19 4.01
N LYS A 377 11.18 28.92 3.48
CA LYS A 377 12.30 28.33 2.74
C LYS A 377 13.58 29.11 3.04
N ASP A 378 14.65 28.42 3.39
CA ASP A 378 15.97 29.03 3.63
C ASP A 378 15.95 30.20 4.64
N GLY A 379 15.02 30.16 5.61
CA GLY A 379 14.80 31.21 6.62
C GLY A 379 13.93 32.38 6.17
N GLU A 380 13.39 32.35 4.95
CA GLU A 380 12.53 33.40 4.39
C GLU A 380 11.06 32.98 4.39
N VAL A 381 10.17 33.94 4.64
CA VAL A 381 8.72 33.79 4.46
C VAL A 381 8.36 34.22 3.04
N LEU A 382 7.77 33.30 2.29
CA LEU A 382 7.46 33.44 0.88
C LEU A 382 5.94 33.30 0.68
N TYR A 383 5.34 34.27 -0.01
CA TYR A 383 3.91 34.27 -0.34
C TYR A 383 3.71 33.98 -1.83
N GLY A 384 2.75 33.13 -2.17
CA GLY A 384 2.37 32.85 -3.56
C GLY A 384 2.00 34.16 -4.27
N ALA A 385 2.79 34.56 -5.26
CA ALA A 385 2.77 35.91 -5.79
C ALA A 385 1.53 36.19 -6.65
N ASP A 386 1.17 35.27 -7.55
CA ASP A 386 0.15 35.52 -8.58
C ASP A 386 -1.19 35.93 -7.97
N ILE A 387 -1.80 35.03 -7.19
CA ILE A 387 -3.13 35.26 -6.57
C ILE A 387 -3.07 36.41 -5.56
N LEU A 388 -1.98 36.53 -4.80
CA LEU A 388 -1.84 37.58 -3.80
C LEU A 388 -1.78 38.96 -4.45
N LEU A 389 -0.97 39.14 -5.48
CA LEU A 389 -0.81 40.42 -6.16
C LEU A 389 -2.07 40.82 -6.94
N GLU A 390 -2.75 39.85 -7.55
CA GLU A 390 -4.09 40.04 -8.13
C GLU A 390 -5.09 40.53 -7.07
N SER A 391 -5.10 39.92 -5.88
CA SER A 391 -6.03 40.30 -4.80
C SER A 391 -5.80 41.70 -4.23
N ILE A 392 -4.61 42.29 -4.43
CA ILE A 392 -4.30 43.68 -4.06
C ILE A 392 -4.32 44.65 -5.25
N GLY A 393 -4.92 44.25 -6.38
CA GLY A 393 -5.21 45.13 -7.51
C GLY A 393 -4.13 45.23 -8.59
N TYR A 394 -3.28 44.21 -8.74
CA TYR A 394 -2.28 44.15 -9.81
C TYR A 394 -2.57 43.04 -10.81
N ASP A 395 -2.37 43.32 -12.09
CA ASP A 395 -2.30 42.29 -13.13
C ASP A 395 -0.91 41.65 -13.15
N VAL A 396 -0.85 40.33 -13.10
CA VAL A 396 0.39 39.56 -13.15
C VAL A 396 0.54 38.86 -14.50
N SER A 397 1.76 38.84 -15.06
CA SER A 397 2.04 38.10 -16.29
C SER A 397 3.50 37.69 -16.41
N ILE A 398 3.76 36.63 -17.18
CA ILE A 398 5.10 36.17 -17.50
C ILE A 398 5.42 36.59 -18.93
N GLY A 399 6.48 37.39 -19.09
CA GLY A 399 6.96 37.84 -20.39
C GLY A 399 8.36 37.33 -20.69
N LYS A 400 8.85 37.64 -21.91
CA LYS A 400 10.18 37.24 -22.38
C LYS A 400 11.33 37.67 -21.44
N HIS A 401 11.14 38.77 -20.71
CA HIS A 401 12.17 39.38 -19.87
C HIS A 401 11.91 39.25 -18.36
N GLY A 402 10.98 38.38 -17.94
CA GLY A 402 10.74 38.07 -16.54
C GLY A 402 9.27 38.12 -16.14
N TYR A 403 9.05 38.30 -14.85
CA TYR A 403 7.74 38.39 -14.22
C TYR A 403 7.28 39.85 -14.11
N TYR A 404 6.07 40.15 -14.57
CA TYR A 404 5.52 41.50 -14.67
C TYR A 404 4.35 41.64 -13.72
N VAL A 405 4.30 42.77 -13.01
CA VAL A 405 3.23 43.11 -12.06
C VAL A 405 2.83 44.55 -12.31
N VAL A 406 1.61 44.76 -12.80
CA VAL A 406 1.17 46.05 -13.37
C VAL A 406 -0.14 46.49 -12.74
N SER A 407 -0.25 47.78 -12.45
CA SER A 407 -1.48 48.48 -12.06
C SER A 407 -1.59 49.76 -12.86
N GLU A 408 -2.65 50.54 -12.67
CA GLU A 408 -2.84 51.82 -13.36
C GLU A 408 -1.67 52.81 -13.16
N THR A 409 -0.98 52.75 -12.02
CA THR A 409 0.04 53.74 -11.63
C THR A 409 1.43 53.17 -11.40
N ARG A 410 1.56 51.84 -11.32
CA ARG A 410 2.79 51.14 -10.93
C ARG A 410 3.03 49.93 -11.82
N GLU A 411 4.17 49.91 -12.49
CA GLU A 411 4.64 48.82 -13.33
C GLU A 411 5.95 48.27 -12.76
N PHE A 412 5.95 46.99 -12.39
CA PHE A 412 7.14 46.27 -11.98
C PHE A 412 7.50 45.19 -13.00
N ARG A 413 8.80 45.03 -13.23
CA ARG A 413 9.37 43.85 -13.89
C ARG A 413 10.47 43.27 -13.03
N PHE A 414 10.32 42.00 -12.68
CA PHE A 414 11.29 41.17 -11.96
C PHE A 414 11.99 40.27 -12.98
N PRO A 415 13.22 40.60 -13.39
CA PRO A 415 13.97 39.82 -14.37
C PRO A 415 14.33 38.44 -13.84
N ASN A 416 14.55 37.50 -14.77
CA ASN A 416 15.08 36.17 -14.43
C ASN A 416 16.56 36.23 -13.98
N GLU A 417 17.26 37.32 -14.33
CA GLU A 417 18.62 37.59 -13.90
C GLU A 417 18.62 38.25 -12.52
N PRO A 418 19.46 37.78 -11.58
CA PRO A 418 19.50 38.34 -10.24
C PRO A 418 20.11 39.75 -10.19
N GLY A 419 19.81 40.47 -9.11
CA GLY A 419 20.51 41.68 -8.71
C GLY A 419 19.80 43.00 -9.05
N PHE A 420 18.61 42.97 -9.66
CA PHE A 420 17.80 44.19 -9.84
C PHE A 420 16.32 43.88 -10.09
N TYR A 421 15.46 44.90 -9.92
CA TYR A 421 14.13 44.97 -10.53
C TYR A 421 13.97 46.27 -11.32
N VAL A 422 12.93 46.35 -12.16
CA VAL A 422 12.54 47.57 -12.85
C VAL A 422 11.21 48.04 -12.29
N PHE A 423 11.12 49.31 -11.91
CA PHE A 423 9.89 49.97 -11.47
C PHE A 423 9.67 51.24 -12.27
N ASN A 424 8.51 51.37 -12.93
CA ASN A 424 8.16 52.48 -13.82
C ASN A 424 9.33 52.87 -14.76
N GLN A 425 9.85 51.86 -15.48
CA GLN A 425 10.96 51.96 -16.43
C GLN A 425 12.33 52.35 -15.83
N ARG A 426 12.47 52.40 -14.50
CA ARG A 426 13.75 52.64 -13.82
C ARG A 426 14.27 51.37 -13.15
N ARG A 427 15.57 51.13 -13.29
CA ARG A 427 16.27 50.00 -12.67
C ARG A 427 16.64 50.32 -11.21
N TYR A 428 16.44 49.36 -10.33
CA TYR A 428 16.82 49.38 -8.93
C TYR A 428 17.59 48.12 -8.58
N ASP A 429 18.82 48.25 -8.11
CA ASP A 429 19.64 47.10 -7.73
C ASP A 429 19.15 46.49 -6.40
N THR A 430 19.28 45.17 -6.27
CA THR A 430 18.80 44.40 -5.12
C THR A 430 19.88 43.51 -4.53
N VAL A 431 19.81 43.32 -3.21
CA VAL A 431 20.68 42.39 -2.47
C VAL A 431 20.14 40.97 -2.43
N SER A 432 18.82 40.80 -2.62
CA SER A 432 18.13 39.52 -2.75
C SER A 432 17.12 39.57 -3.91
N LEU A 433 16.59 38.42 -4.31
CA LEU A 433 15.55 38.32 -5.34
C LEU A 433 14.18 38.63 -4.73
N PRO A 434 13.47 39.68 -5.17
CA PRO A 434 12.15 40.00 -4.64
C PRO A 434 11.11 38.91 -4.91
N VAL A 435 11.12 38.39 -6.13
CA VAL A 435 10.26 37.32 -6.59
C VAL A 435 11.14 36.13 -6.96
N LYS A 436 10.78 34.94 -6.46
CA LYS A 436 11.51 33.69 -6.62
C LYS A 436 10.62 32.64 -7.23
N GLN A 437 11.20 31.78 -8.07
CA GLN A 437 10.49 30.62 -8.58
C GLN A 437 10.78 29.39 -7.71
N VAL A 438 9.72 28.77 -7.19
CA VAL A 438 9.79 27.53 -6.41
C VAL A 438 8.84 26.52 -7.05
N ALA A 439 9.38 25.39 -7.52
CA ALA A 439 8.62 24.36 -8.24
C ALA A 439 7.76 24.89 -9.40
N GLY A 440 8.27 25.90 -10.13
CA GLY A 440 7.55 26.50 -11.26
C GLY A 440 6.60 27.64 -10.87
N GLN A 441 6.28 27.81 -9.59
CA GLN A 441 5.39 28.86 -9.08
C GLN A 441 6.18 30.08 -8.60
N TYR A 442 5.61 31.27 -8.76
CA TYR A 442 6.23 32.51 -8.29
C TYR A 442 5.82 32.81 -6.86
N PHE A 443 6.82 33.15 -6.05
CA PHE A 443 6.66 33.57 -4.68
C PHE A 443 7.34 34.91 -4.45
N ILE A 444 6.75 35.77 -3.63
CA ILE A 444 7.33 37.03 -3.19
C ILE A 444 7.78 36.93 -1.73
N GLU A 445 8.99 37.40 -1.44
CA GLU A 445 9.52 37.44 -0.07
C GLU A 445 8.85 38.55 0.74
N GLU A 446 8.52 38.27 2.00
CA GLU A 446 7.72 39.13 2.88
C GLU A 446 8.20 40.58 2.94
N SER A 447 9.51 40.80 3.11
CA SER A 447 10.03 42.17 3.22
C SER A 447 9.92 42.95 1.91
N TRP A 448 10.05 42.26 0.78
CA TRP A 448 9.83 42.86 -0.54
C TRP A 448 8.35 43.12 -0.82
N LEU A 449 7.46 42.24 -0.38
CA LEU A 449 6.02 42.45 -0.47
C LEU A 449 5.62 43.73 0.26
N GLN A 450 6.01 43.89 1.52
CA GLN A 450 5.75 45.11 2.31
C GLN A 450 6.37 46.35 1.68
N ARG A 451 7.63 46.26 1.22
CA ARG A 451 8.38 47.42 0.70
C ARG A 451 7.90 47.88 -0.67
N LEU A 452 7.65 46.95 -1.59
CA LEU A 452 7.32 47.28 -2.98
C LEU A 452 5.83 47.58 -3.12
N PHE A 453 4.97 46.81 -2.45
CA PHE A 453 3.53 46.90 -2.60
C PHE A 453 2.86 47.70 -1.47
N ILE A 454 3.63 48.18 -0.50
CA ILE A 454 3.19 49.07 0.58
C ILE A 454 2.05 48.43 1.38
N VAL A 455 2.15 47.12 1.62
CA VAL A 455 1.17 46.39 2.42
C VAL A 455 1.60 46.29 3.87
N GLU A 456 0.64 46.33 4.78
CA GLU A 456 0.85 45.98 6.18
C GLU A 456 0.50 44.52 6.40
N ILE A 457 1.34 43.80 7.15
CA ILE A 457 1.15 42.38 7.43
C ILE A 457 1.08 42.19 8.94
N GLU A 458 -0.09 41.76 9.42
CA GLU A 458 -0.31 41.42 10.82
C GLU A 458 -0.48 39.91 10.96
N LYS A 459 0.30 39.31 11.85
CA LYS A 459 0.29 37.86 12.10
C LYS A 459 -0.21 37.59 13.51
N THR A 460 -1.12 36.64 13.63
CA THR A 460 -1.57 36.08 14.91
C THR A 460 -1.30 34.56 14.91
N GLU A 461 -1.84 33.85 15.90
CA GLU A 461 -1.73 32.40 15.98
C GLU A 461 -2.49 31.69 14.84
N ASP A 462 -3.67 32.18 14.45
CA ASP A 462 -4.57 31.48 13.50
C ASP A 462 -4.62 32.11 12.09
N ARG A 463 -4.19 33.37 11.95
CA ARG A 463 -4.32 34.12 10.70
C ARG A 463 -3.16 35.06 10.39
N ILE A 464 -3.03 35.34 9.10
CA ILE A 464 -2.19 36.40 8.52
C ILE A 464 -3.13 37.39 7.82
N ASN A 465 -3.13 38.65 8.26
CA ASN A 465 -3.89 39.71 7.63
C ASN A 465 -2.94 40.60 6.81
N ILE A 466 -3.29 40.85 5.56
CA ILE A 466 -2.60 41.75 4.67
C ILE A 466 -3.55 42.91 4.34
N SER A 467 -3.13 44.12 4.69
CA SER A 467 -3.85 45.35 4.39
C SER A 467 -3.12 46.10 3.28
N ALA A 468 -3.78 46.32 2.15
CA ALA A 468 -3.25 47.09 1.03
C ALA A 468 -3.92 48.47 0.97
N PRO A 469 -3.19 49.52 0.53
CA PRO A 469 -3.66 50.90 0.52
C PRO A 469 -4.71 51.21 -0.56
#